data_AF-A0A7G8BQL6-F1
#
_entry.id   AF-A0A7G8BQL6-F1
#
_cell.length_a   1.000
_cell.length_b   1.000
_cell.length_c   1.000
_cell.angle_alpha   90.00
_cell.angle_beta   90.00
_cell.angle_gamma   90.00
#
_symmetry.space_group_name_H-M   'P 1'
#
loop_
_entity.id
_entity.type
_entity.pdbx_description
1 polymer ?
#
loop_
_entity_poly.entity_id
_entity_poly.type
_entity_poly.pdbx_seq_one_letter_code
_entity_poly.pdbx_strand_id
1 'polypeptide(L)'
;MEAHPELPIPEDPKATAGLPPVTQLRRFDTHRLLPAKYSVNYDSVLTRIAENDEHLREIFELDNATNARLEAEENLRPGISQRELVFNVPCYRIVNAAFTHPNPLGARFSTNQRGAWYAAFELATAKAEVMFHKSVEFAEINWSEREEMQYDEYLADFTGSFHDLRTEAQPGEKQGKFSDCLDPASYVASQELAVELLDHGSLGVIYPSVRRPGGTCIACFRPSVVANVRKGSRFRMSWTPNRIVFTKEGL
;
A
#
# COMPACT_ATOMS: atom_id res chain seq x y z
N MET A 1 21.71 -12.55 -46.77
CA MET A 1 21.21 -11.75 -45.63
C MET A 1 20.70 -12.76 -44.62
N GLU A 2 21.62 -13.36 -43.87
CA GLU A 2 21.29 -14.42 -42.91
C GLU A 2 20.91 -13.78 -41.58
N ALA A 3 19.73 -14.13 -41.08
CA ALA A 3 19.25 -13.72 -39.77
C ALA A 3 20.08 -14.44 -38.70
N HIS A 4 20.71 -13.67 -37.82
CA HIS A 4 21.31 -14.21 -36.61
C HIS A 4 20.18 -14.71 -35.69
N PRO A 5 20.23 -15.96 -35.18
CA PRO A 5 19.28 -16.41 -34.18
C PRO A 5 19.53 -15.66 -32.87
N GLU A 6 18.49 -15.05 -32.31
CA GLU A 6 18.52 -14.56 -30.93
C GLU A 6 18.84 -15.73 -29.99
N LEU A 7 19.96 -15.63 -29.28
CA LEU A 7 20.29 -16.56 -28.21
C LEU A 7 19.29 -16.35 -27.06
N PRO A 8 18.78 -17.43 -26.44
CA PRO A 8 17.95 -17.30 -25.24
C PRO A 8 18.75 -16.59 -24.16
N ILE A 9 18.16 -15.56 -23.56
CA ILE A 9 18.69 -14.93 -22.35
C ILE A 9 18.77 -16.04 -21.29
N PRO A 10 19.94 -16.35 -20.71
CA PRO A 10 20.01 -17.37 -19.67
C PRO A 10 19.23 -16.87 -18.45
N GLU A 11 18.10 -17.50 -18.15
CA GLU A 11 17.54 -17.46 -16.80
C GLU A 11 18.58 -18.10 -15.88
N ASP A 12 19.21 -17.31 -15.01
CA ASP A 12 20.20 -17.81 -14.07
C ASP A 12 19.49 -18.72 -13.04
N PRO A 13 19.69 -20.05 -13.07
CA PRO A 13 18.96 -20.97 -12.20
C PRO A 13 19.43 -20.94 -10.73
N LYS A 14 20.36 -20.03 -10.38
CA LYS A 14 21.04 -20.01 -9.08
C LYS A 14 20.59 -18.91 -8.11
N ALA A 15 19.61 -18.06 -8.43
CA ALA A 15 19.18 -16.96 -7.54
C ALA A 15 17.93 -17.24 -6.67
N THR A 16 17.29 -18.42 -6.78
CA THR A 16 15.98 -18.69 -6.13
C THR A 16 16.03 -19.63 -4.92
N ALA A 17 17.21 -20.16 -4.56
CA ALA A 17 17.39 -21.04 -3.40
C ALA A 17 17.42 -20.24 -2.08
N GLY A 18 16.35 -19.49 -1.79
CA GLY A 18 16.37 -18.55 -0.66
C GLY A 18 15.07 -17.81 -0.42
N LEU A 19 14.32 -17.52 -1.48
CA LEU A 19 13.15 -16.64 -1.47
C LEU A 19 11.82 -17.41 -1.47
N PRO A 20 10.69 -16.79 -1.09
CA PRO A 20 9.38 -17.41 -1.19
C PRO A 20 9.02 -17.79 -2.63
N PRO A 21 8.14 -18.78 -2.84
CA PRO A 21 7.67 -19.14 -4.17
C PRO A 21 6.98 -17.96 -4.86
N VAL A 22 6.98 -17.95 -6.20
CA VAL A 22 6.40 -16.88 -7.01
C VAL A 22 5.13 -17.39 -7.68
N THR A 23 4.06 -16.59 -7.59
CA THR A 23 2.77 -16.85 -8.24
C THR A 23 2.51 -15.79 -9.31
N GLN A 24 2.09 -16.22 -10.50
CA GLN A 24 1.52 -15.32 -11.50
C GLN A 24 0.14 -14.86 -11.05
N LEU A 25 0.02 -13.57 -10.80
CA LEU A 25 -1.22 -12.94 -10.35
C LEU A 25 -1.85 -12.16 -11.48
N ARG A 26 -3.17 -12.32 -11.64
CA ARG A 26 -4.03 -11.35 -12.31
C ARG A 26 -5.23 -11.10 -11.40
N ARG A 27 -5.18 -9.99 -10.67
CA ARG A 27 -6.20 -9.62 -9.69
C ARG A 27 -6.71 -8.21 -9.96
N PHE A 28 -8.01 -8.11 -10.18
CA PHE A 28 -8.72 -6.84 -10.28
C PHE A 28 -9.33 -6.48 -8.92
N ASP A 29 -9.53 -5.18 -8.73
CA ASP A 29 -10.35 -4.63 -7.64
C ASP A 29 -9.84 -5.00 -6.24
N THR A 30 -8.53 -4.93 -6.04
CA THR A 30 -7.98 -4.96 -4.68
C THR A 30 -8.34 -3.68 -3.95
N HIS A 31 -8.59 -3.78 -2.65
CA HIS A 31 -9.17 -2.72 -1.84
C HIS A 31 -8.12 -2.10 -0.92
N ARG A 32 -7.88 -0.79 -1.07
CA ARG A 32 -7.14 0.04 -0.12
C ARG A 32 -8.10 1.05 0.51
N LEU A 33 -8.15 1.12 1.83
CA LEU A 33 -8.94 2.13 2.55
C LEU A 33 -8.01 3.22 3.09
N LEU A 34 -8.32 4.47 2.76
CA LEU A 34 -7.58 5.63 3.26
C LEU A 34 -8.53 6.59 3.97
N PRO A 35 -8.10 7.28 5.03
CA PRO A 35 -8.86 8.37 5.61
C PRO A 35 -9.30 9.37 4.53
N ALA A 36 -10.59 9.73 4.52
CA ALA A 36 -11.21 10.54 3.47
C ALA A 36 -10.55 11.93 3.31
N LYS A 37 -9.88 12.43 4.37
CA LYS A 37 -9.06 13.65 4.34
C LYS A 37 -7.95 13.65 3.29
N TYR A 38 -7.54 12.48 2.79
CA TYR A 38 -6.55 12.36 1.72
C TYR A 38 -7.16 12.33 0.32
N SER A 39 -8.49 12.32 0.20
CA SER A 39 -9.15 12.41 -1.09
C SER A 39 -9.13 13.84 -1.60
N VAL A 40 -8.90 13.99 -2.90
CA VAL A 40 -8.78 15.27 -3.62
C VAL A 40 -10.00 16.19 -3.41
N ASN A 41 -11.15 15.63 -3.01
CA ASN A 41 -12.41 16.35 -2.81
C ASN A 41 -12.76 16.62 -1.33
N TYR A 42 -11.90 16.24 -0.37
CA TYR A 42 -12.05 16.76 0.99
C TYR A 42 -11.39 18.12 0.98
N ASP A 43 -12.20 19.19 1.01
CA ASP A 43 -11.78 20.60 1.11
C ASP A 43 -10.29 20.74 1.33
N SER A 44 -9.55 20.91 0.23
CA SER A 44 -8.26 21.54 0.36
C SER A 44 -8.53 22.81 1.15
N VAL A 45 -7.78 23.08 2.22
CA VAL A 45 -7.87 24.37 2.92
C VAL A 45 -7.83 25.53 1.91
N LEU A 46 -7.17 25.29 0.78
CA LEU A 46 -7.08 26.15 -0.40
C LEU A 46 -8.43 26.42 -1.08
N THR A 47 -9.35 25.45 -1.16
CA THR A 47 -10.72 25.65 -1.69
C THR A 47 -11.56 26.56 -0.79
N ARG A 48 -11.27 26.63 0.51
CA ARG A 48 -11.94 27.55 1.45
C ARG A 48 -11.36 28.98 1.41
N ILE A 49 -10.15 29.13 0.89
CA ILE A 49 -9.43 30.42 0.78
C ILE A 49 -9.59 31.01 -0.63
N ALA A 50 -9.74 30.16 -1.65
CA ALA A 50 -9.92 30.58 -3.02
C ALA A 50 -11.26 31.28 -3.20
N GLU A 51 -11.22 32.51 -3.70
CA GLU A 51 -12.40 33.33 -3.94
C GLU A 51 -13.17 32.89 -5.21
N ASN A 52 -12.49 32.20 -6.14
CA ASN A 52 -13.05 31.66 -7.38
C ASN A 52 -12.12 30.56 -7.98
N ASP A 53 -12.57 29.92 -9.05
CA ASP A 53 -11.86 28.81 -9.71
C ASP A 53 -10.51 29.21 -10.34
N GLU A 54 -10.33 30.48 -10.70
CA GLU A 54 -9.07 31.01 -11.25
C GLU A 54 -8.03 31.20 -10.12
N HIS A 55 -8.44 31.81 -9.01
CA HIS A 55 -7.65 31.95 -7.79
C HIS A 55 -7.30 30.56 -7.20
N LEU A 56 -8.21 29.59 -7.28
CA LEU A 56 -7.92 28.21 -6.88
C LEU A 56 -6.78 27.60 -7.71
N ARG A 57 -6.73 27.85 -9.03
CA ARG A 57 -5.64 27.39 -9.91
C ARG A 57 -4.31 28.03 -9.54
N GLU A 58 -4.30 29.33 -9.27
CA GLU A 58 -3.09 30.06 -8.86
C GLU A 58 -2.53 29.55 -7.52
N ILE A 59 -3.41 29.30 -6.54
CA ILE A 59 -3.00 28.69 -5.28
C ILE A 59 -2.49 27.26 -5.49
N PHE A 60 -3.10 26.49 -6.39
CA PHE A 60 -2.59 25.16 -6.75
C PHE A 60 -1.22 25.21 -7.44
N GLU A 61 -0.94 26.23 -8.25
CA GLU A 61 0.39 26.42 -8.83
C GLU A 61 1.43 26.79 -7.77
N LEU A 62 1.08 27.65 -6.82
CA LEU A 62 1.94 28.00 -5.69
C LEU A 62 2.22 26.78 -4.79
N ASP A 63 1.18 26.00 -4.47
CA ASP A 63 1.28 24.77 -3.69
C ASP A 63 2.15 23.74 -4.42
N ASN A 64 1.96 23.56 -5.73
CA ASN A 64 2.81 22.71 -6.56
C ASN A 64 4.28 23.18 -6.57
N ALA A 65 4.57 24.48 -6.54
CA ALA A 65 5.93 25.00 -6.45
C ALA A 65 6.58 24.74 -5.08
N THR A 66 5.81 24.84 -3.98
CA THR A 66 6.28 24.44 -2.65
C THR A 66 6.43 22.93 -2.49
N ASN A 67 5.56 22.14 -3.12
CA ASN A 67 5.68 20.69 -3.20
C ASN A 67 6.92 20.29 -3.99
N ALA A 68 7.24 20.97 -5.10
CA ALA A 68 8.49 20.75 -5.84
C ALA A 68 9.74 21.03 -4.98
N ARG A 69 9.67 21.99 -4.04
CA ARG A 69 10.74 22.27 -3.07
C ARG A 69 10.86 21.17 -2.00
N LEU A 70 9.73 20.64 -1.50
CA LEU A 70 9.71 19.48 -0.57
C LEU A 70 10.16 18.19 -1.27
N GLU A 71 9.78 17.99 -2.53
CA GLU A 71 10.24 16.89 -3.38
C GLU A 71 11.77 16.99 -3.62
N ALA A 72 12.32 18.19 -3.73
CA ALA A 72 13.76 18.40 -3.80
C ALA A 72 14.48 18.08 -2.48
N GLU A 73 13.84 18.31 -1.33
CA GLU A 73 14.35 17.87 -0.02
C GLU A 73 14.17 16.35 0.19
N GLU A 74 13.10 15.73 -0.33
CA GLU A 74 12.91 14.27 -0.34
C GLU A 74 13.85 13.54 -1.32
N ASN A 75 14.33 14.20 -2.38
CA ASN A 75 15.37 13.67 -3.28
C ASN A 75 16.71 13.37 -2.56
N LEU A 76 16.85 13.75 -1.29
CA LEU A 76 17.99 13.40 -0.43
C LEU A 76 17.76 12.12 0.41
N ARG A 77 16.55 11.54 0.40
CA ARG A 77 16.23 10.30 1.13
C ARG A 77 16.42 9.06 0.24
N PRO A 78 17.17 8.03 0.67
CA PRO A 78 17.63 6.95 -0.21
C PRO A 78 16.60 5.85 -0.55
N GLY A 79 15.29 6.05 -0.32
CA GLY A 79 14.30 4.96 -0.40
C GLY A 79 13.56 4.78 -1.74
N ILE A 80 13.26 5.86 -2.45
CA ILE A 80 12.58 5.82 -3.75
C ILE A 80 12.99 7.01 -4.59
N SER A 81 13.31 6.77 -5.87
CA SER A 81 13.69 7.86 -6.78
C SER A 81 12.50 8.39 -7.58
N GLN A 82 12.57 9.65 -8.02
CA GLN A 82 11.56 10.24 -8.93
C GLN A 82 11.32 9.41 -10.20
N ARG A 83 12.32 8.66 -10.67
CA ARG A 83 12.21 7.79 -11.86
C ARG A 83 11.28 6.60 -11.65
N GLU A 84 11.02 6.23 -10.39
CA GLU A 84 10.08 5.15 -10.05
C GLU A 84 8.65 5.63 -9.88
N LEU A 85 8.43 6.94 -9.69
CA LEU A 85 7.13 7.53 -9.45
C LEU A 85 6.29 7.56 -10.74
N VAL A 86 4.97 7.53 -10.57
CA VAL A 86 4.02 7.61 -11.68
C VAL A 86 3.46 9.02 -11.83
N PHE A 87 3.23 9.43 -13.07
CA PHE A 87 2.70 10.75 -13.45
C PHE A 87 1.67 10.59 -14.56
N ASN A 88 0.76 11.55 -14.69
CA ASN A 88 -0.29 11.57 -15.73
C ASN A 88 -1.22 10.33 -15.74
N VAL A 89 -1.38 9.67 -14.59
CA VAL A 89 -2.37 8.60 -14.38
C VAL A 89 -3.38 9.02 -13.31
N PRO A 90 -4.63 8.54 -13.36
CA PRO A 90 -5.60 8.77 -12.31
C PRO A 90 -5.04 8.39 -10.93
N CYS A 91 -5.34 9.20 -9.92
CA CYS A 91 -4.91 8.96 -8.54
C CYS A 91 -3.38 8.84 -8.33
N TYR A 92 -2.53 9.35 -9.23
CA TYR A 92 -1.06 9.25 -9.10
C TYR A 92 -0.53 9.77 -7.75
N ARG A 93 -1.14 10.82 -7.18
CA ARG A 93 -0.80 11.34 -5.84
C ARG A 93 -1.01 10.29 -4.75
N ILE A 94 -2.11 9.53 -4.81
CA ILE A 94 -2.43 8.45 -3.86
C ILE A 94 -1.45 7.28 -4.02
N VAL A 95 -1.08 6.96 -5.27
CA VAL A 95 -0.09 5.93 -5.57
C VAL A 95 1.26 6.33 -5.00
N ASN A 96 1.81 7.47 -5.43
CA ASN A 96 3.14 7.93 -5.03
C ASN A 96 3.25 8.10 -3.49
N ALA A 97 2.21 8.65 -2.85
CA ALA A 97 2.16 8.83 -1.40
C ALA A 97 2.33 7.51 -0.62
N ALA A 98 1.89 6.37 -1.17
CA ALA A 98 2.06 5.06 -0.53
C ALA A 98 3.53 4.64 -0.42
N PHE A 99 4.41 5.22 -1.24
CA PHE A 99 5.84 4.91 -1.29
C PHE A 99 6.71 6.01 -0.69
N THR A 100 6.33 7.28 -0.85
CA THR A 100 7.11 8.44 -0.37
C THR A 100 6.84 8.81 1.08
N HIS A 101 5.71 8.39 1.66
CA HIS A 101 5.38 8.64 3.07
C HIS A 101 5.37 7.34 3.88
N PRO A 102 6.52 6.66 4.06
CA PRO A 102 6.61 5.48 4.91
C PRO A 102 6.26 5.83 6.36
N ASN A 103 5.71 4.85 7.08
CA ASN A 103 5.59 4.93 8.52
C ASN A 103 7.01 5.00 9.14
N PRO A 104 7.27 5.87 10.14
CA PRO A 104 8.57 5.95 10.82
C PRO A 104 9.10 4.64 11.41
N LEU A 105 8.22 3.69 11.73
CA LEU A 105 8.54 2.35 12.22
C LEU A 105 8.46 1.27 11.12
N GLY A 106 8.20 1.68 9.88
CA GLY A 106 7.84 0.80 8.78
C GLY A 106 6.44 0.20 8.93
N ALA A 107 6.12 -0.72 8.03
CA ALA A 107 4.94 -1.57 8.07
C ALA A 107 5.39 -3.02 7.87
N ARG A 108 4.47 -3.97 7.70
CA ARG A 108 4.81 -5.39 7.64
C ARG A 108 5.88 -5.70 6.58
N PHE A 109 5.70 -5.27 5.34
CA PHE A 109 6.62 -5.50 4.23
C PHE A 109 7.24 -4.21 3.69
N SER A 110 7.58 -3.26 4.58
CA SER A 110 8.26 -2.02 4.20
C SER A 110 8.95 -1.39 5.40
N THR A 111 10.13 -0.81 5.20
CA THR A 111 10.87 -0.12 6.27
C THR A 111 10.45 1.34 6.38
N ASN A 112 11.14 2.10 7.23
CA ASN A 112 10.97 3.56 7.33
C ASN A 112 11.62 4.34 6.19
N GLN A 113 12.40 3.69 5.33
CA GLN A 113 13.08 4.34 4.21
C GLN A 113 12.17 4.48 2.99
N ARG A 114 11.31 3.49 2.75
CA ARG A 114 10.44 3.39 1.58
C ARG A 114 9.13 2.72 1.95
N GLY A 115 8.03 3.32 1.55
CA GLY A 115 6.70 2.73 1.72
C GLY A 115 6.39 1.64 0.70
N ALA A 116 5.20 1.08 0.79
CA ALA A 116 4.65 0.13 -0.17
C ALA A 116 3.15 0.37 -0.34
N TRP A 117 2.62 -0.02 -1.50
CA TRP A 117 1.18 -0.07 -1.69
C TRP A 117 0.60 -1.32 -1.04
N TYR A 118 -0.16 -1.12 0.03
CA TYR A 118 -0.93 -2.17 0.69
C TYR A 118 -2.38 -2.14 0.23
N ALA A 119 -2.91 -3.31 -0.13
CA ALA A 119 -4.32 -3.55 -0.41
C ALA A 119 -4.72 -4.96 0.02
N ALA A 120 -6.02 -5.20 0.11
CA ALA A 120 -6.57 -6.53 0.36
C ALA A 120 -7.41 -7.02 -0.82
N PHE A 121 -7.50 -8.33 -1.02
CA PHE A 121 -8.29 -8.91 -2.11
C PHE A 121 -9.79 -8.81 -1.84
N GLU A 122 -10.20 -8.72 -0.57
CA GLU A 122 -11.58 -8.53 -0.16
C GLU A 122 -11.72 -7.25 0.66
N LEU A 123 -12.77 -6.47 0.40
CA LEU A 123 -13.09 -5.26 1.18
C LEU A 123 -13.19 -5.55 2.69
N ALA A 124 -13.76 -6.69 3.08
CA ALA A 124 -13.88 -7.05 4.50
C ALA A 124 -12.50 -7.29 5.15
N THR A 125 -11.50 -7.72 4.39
CA THR A 125 -10.11 -7.83 4.85
C THR A 125 -9.49 -6.45 5.01
N ALA A 126 -9.65 -5.54 4.03
CA ALA A 126 -9.17 -4.16 4.14
C ALA A 126 -9.78 -3.42 5.35
N LYS A 127 -11.07 -3.63 5.63
CA LYS A 127 -11.73 -3.10 6.83
C LYS A 127 -11.13 -3.66 8.12
N ALA A 128 -10.88 -4.96 8.18
CA ALA A 128 -10.29 -5.59 9.36
C ALA A 128 -8.89 -5.05 9.68
N GLU A 129 -8.07 -4.80 8.65
CA GLU A 129 -6.75 -4.17 8.82
C GLU A 129 -6.88 -2.74 9.40
N VAL A 130 -7.77 -1.91 8.85
CA VAL A 130 -8.01 -0.54 9.38
C VAL A 130 -8.52 -0.57 10.81
N MET A 131 -9.49 -1.45 11.12
CA MET A 131 -10.03 -1.62 12.46
C MET A 131 -8.93 -1.96 13.47
N PHE A 132 -8.06 -2.92 13.12
CA PHE A 132 -6.97 -3.34 13.99
C PHE A 132 -6.00 -2.17 14.27
N HIS A 133 -5.47 -1.53 13.22
CA HIS A 133 -4.49 -0.47 13.38
C HIS A 133 -5.05 0.74 14.12
N LYS A 134 -6.32 1.10 13.89
CA LYS A 134 -6.96 2.19 14.64
C LYS A 134 -7.21 1.84 16.10
N SER A 135 -7.49 0.58 16.40
CA SER A 135 -7.61 0.13 17.80
C SER A 135 -6.29 0.20 18.54
N VAL A 136 -5.19 -0.18 17.88
CA VAL A 136 -3.83 -0.05 18.45
C VAL A 136 -3.49 1.42 18.69
N GLU A 137 -3.68 2.29 17.70
CA GLU A 137 -3.44 3.73 17.82
C GLU A 137 -4.22 4.36 18.99
N PHE A 138 -5.51 4.03 19.13
CA PHE A 138 -6.32 4.54 20.25
C PHE A 138 -5.91 3.94 21.60
N ALA A 139 -5.52 2.67 21.66
CA ALA A 139 -5.03 2.05 22.88
C ALA A 139 -3.71 2.68 23.35
N GLU A 140 -2.79 3.00 22.42
CA GLU A 140 -1.50 3.63 22.73
C GLU A 140 -1.65 4.99 23.41
N ILE A 141 -2.69 5.76 23.06
CA ILE A 141 -2.98 7.06 23.65
C ILE A 141 -4.03 7.01 24.78
N ASN A 142 -4.44 5.81 25.22
CA ASN A 142 -5.50 5.59 26.21
C ASN A 142 -6.82 6.30 25.86
N TRP A 143 -7.18 6.37 24.57
CA TRP A 143 -8.43 6.98 24.12
C TRP A 143 -9.62 6.10 24.47
N SER A 144 -10.68 6.70 25.02
CA SER A 144 -11.87 5.96 25.47
C SER A 144 -13.20 6.53 24.95
N GLU A 145 -13.16 7.63 24.21
CA GLU A 145 -14.35 8.28 23.68
C GLU A 145 -14.78 7.69 22.33
N ARG A 146 -16.04 7.90 21.96
CA ARG A 146 -16.57 7.48 20.66
C ARG A 146 -15.94 8.33 19.57
N GLU A 147 -15.44 7.67 18.54
CA GLU A 147 -14.87 8.32 17.37
C GLU A 147 -15.62 7.97 16.10
N GLU A 148 -15.68 8.93 15.18
CA GLU A 148 -16.18 8.73 13.83
C GLU A 148 -15.17 9.24 12.81
N MET A 149 -14.82 8.37 11.86
CA MET A 149 -13.88 8.67 10.79
C MET A 149 -14.45 8.24 9.45
N GLN A 150 -14.24 9.06 8.43
CA GLN A 150 -14.57 8.70 7.06
C GLN A 150 -13.35 8.08 6.36
N TYR A 151 -13.61 7.04 5.58
CA TYR A 151 -12.64 6.33 4.77
C TYR A 151 -13.12 6.26 3.32
N ASP A 152 -12.22 6.55 2.40
CA ASP A 152 -12.43 6.34 0.97
C ASP A 152 -11.73 5.05 0.54
N GLU A 153 -12.47 4.26 -0.23
CA GLU A 153 -11.94 3.09 -0.93
C GLU A 153 -11.22 3.52 -2.19
N TYR A 154 -10.06 2.92 -2.42
CA TYR A 154 -9.33 2.95 -3.68
C TYR A 154 -9.19 1.51 -4.17
N LEU A 155 -9.72 1.27 -5.36
CA LEU A 155 -9.58 0.01 -6.08
C LEU A 155 -8.33 0.08 -6.94
N ALA A 156 -7.57 -1.01 -6.99
CA ALA A 156 -6.39 -1.14 -7.83
C ALA A 156 -6.27 -2.56 -8.40
N ASP A 157 -5.68 -2.64 -9.58
CA ASP A 157 -5.47 -3.88 -10.32
C ASP A 157 -3.99 -4.28 -10.29
N PHE A 158 -3.72 -5.58 -10.23
CA PHE A 158 -2.38 -6.15 -10.18
C PHE A 158 -2.26 -7.28 -11.19
N THR A 159 -1.26 -7.17 -12.07
CA THR A 159 -0.87 -8.24 -12.99
C THR A 159 0.65 -8.40 -12.96
N GLY A 160 1.13 -9.63 -12.74
CA GLY A 160 2.55 -9.94 -12.74
C GLY A 160 2.94 -11.04 -11.74
N SER A 161 4.24 -11.23 -11.60
CA SER A 161 4.86 -12.21 -10.69
C SER A 161 5.03 -11.63 -9.29
N PHE A 162 4.41 -12.24 -8.28
CA PHE A 162 4.56 -11.85 -6.87
C PHE A 162 5.04 -13.02 -6.03
N HIS A 163 5.86 -12.76 -5.01
CA HIS A 163 6.17 -13.76 -4.01
C HIS A 163 4.93 -14.09 -3.18
N ASP A 164 4.71 -15.35 -2.87
CA ASP A 164 3.47 -15.85 -2.29
C ASP A 164 3.73 -16.55 -0.95
N LEU A 165 3.19 -15.96 0.12
CA LEU A 165 3.30 -16.47 1.48
C LEU A 165 2.01 -17.16 1.96
N ARG A 166 1.01 -17.36 1.09
CA ARG A 166 -0.27 -17.96 1.49
C ARG A 166 -0.15 -19.44 1.91
N THR A 167 0.88 -20.13 1.43
CA THR A 167 1.19 -21.52 1.82
C THR A 167 1.84 -21.60 3.20
N GLU A 168 2.45 -20.52 3.69
CA GLU A 168 3.18 -20.51 4.98
C GLU A 168 2.28 -20.55 6.21
N ALA A 169 0.96 -20.30 6.03
CA ALA A 169 -0.03 -20.24 7.10
C ALA A 169 -0.99 -21.45 7.14
N GLN A 170 -0.69 -22.54 6.43
CA GLN A 170 -1.58 -23.71 6.38
C GLN A 170 -1.54 -24.54 7.68
N PRO A 171 -2.68 -24.80 8.33
CA PRO A 171 -2.73 -25.62 9.55
C PRO A 171 -2.30 -27.07 9.28
N GLY A 172 -1.38 -27.60 10.10
CA GLY A 172 -0.99 -29.02 10.08
C GLY A 172 0.24 -29.36 9.24
N GLU A 173 0.79 -28.39 8.52
CA GLU A 173 2.10 -28.53 7.87
C GLU A 173 3.21 -28.06 8.82
N LYS A 174 4.45 -28.54 8.61
CA LYS A 174 5.61 -27.96 9.31
C LYS A 174 5.64 -26.46 9.00
N GLN A 175 5.79 -25.66 10.04
CA GLN A 175 5.90 -24.22 9.98
C GLN A 175 6.88 -23.84 8.85
N GLY A 176 6.35 -23.19 7.82
CA GLY A 176 7.09 -22.89 6.61
C GLY A 176 8.25 -21.93 6.87
N LYS A 177 9.23 -21.91 5.97
CA LYS A 177 10.47 -21.12 6.12
C LYS A 177 10.22 -19.63 6.41
N PHE A 178 9.10 -19.08 5.95
CA PHE A 178 8.76 -17.66 6.06
C PHE A 178 7.58 -17.38 6.98
N SER A 179 7.17 -18.36 7.79
CA SER A 179 6.08 -18.21 8.76
C SER A 179 6.27 -17.05 9.73
N ASP A 180 7.50 -16.75 10.16
CA ASP A 180 7.84 -15.61 11.02
C ASP A 180 7.51 -14.25 10.36
N CYS A 181 7.45 -14.18 9.03
CA CYS A 181 7.01 -12.98 8.30
C CYS A 181 5.52 -12.68 8.53
N LEU A 182 4.76 -13.66 9.04
CA LEU A 182 3.33 -13.59 9.32
C LEU A 182 3.03 -13.47 10.82
N ASP A 183 4.04 -13.19 11.66
CA ASP A 183 3.82 -12.94 13.09
C ASP A 183 2.84 -11.74 13.26
N PRO A 184 1.70 -11.91 13.97
CA PRO A 184 0.75 -10.82 14.20
C PRO A 184 1.28 -9.68 15.09
N ALA A 185 2.34 -9.91 15.87
CA ALA A 185 2.91 -8.99 16.85
C ALA A 185 4.28 -8.40 16.43
N SER A 186 4.94 -8.97 15.42
CA SER A 186 6.26 -8.51 14.95
C SER A 186 6.31 -8.32 13.43
N TYR A 187 6.98 -7.24 13.00
CA TYR A 187 7.26 -6.97 11.58
C TYR A 187 8.73 -7.16 11.21
N VAL A 188 9.60 -7.58 12.14
CA VAL A 188 11.06 -7.65 11.90
C VAL A 188 11.40 -8.56 10.72
N ALA A 189 10.98 -9.83 10.77
CA ALA A 189 11.28 -10.80 9.72
C ALA A 189 10.65 -10.42 8.36
N SER A 190 9.47 -9.81 8.37
CA SER A 190 8.78 -9.40 7.13
C SER A 190 9.38 -8.13 6.52
N GLN A 191 9.93 -7.22 7.33
CA GLN A 191 10.70 -6.07 6.85
C GLN A 191 12.05 -6.50 6.28
N GLU A 192 12.75 -7.43 6.92
CA GLU A 192 13.99 -8.02 6.40
C GLU A 192 13.76 -8.69 5.04
N LEU A 193 12.72 -9.52 4.94
CA LEU A 193 12.34 -10.14 3.68
C LEU A 193 11.97 -9.08 2.63
N ALA A 194 11.26 -8.01 2.99
CA ALA A 194 10.90 -6.97 2.04
C ALA A 194 12.12 -6.25 1.45
N VAL A 195 13.18 -6.03 2.25
CA VAL A 195 14.46 -5.48 1.77
C VAL A 195 15.11 -6.44 0.78
N GLU A 196 15.25 -7.72 1.14
CA GLU A 196 15.83 -8.74 0.26
C GLU A 196 15.06 -8.84 -1.07
N LEU A 197 13.73 -8.87 -1.02
CA LEU A 197 12.88 -8.93 -2.21
C LEU A 197 13.01 -7.69 -3.09
N LEU A 198 13.12 -6.50 -2.50
CA LEU A 198 13.34 -5.25 -3.22
C LEU A 198 14.67 -5.26 -3.98
N ASP A 199 15.74 -5.74 -3.34
CA ASP A 199 17.09 -5.88 -3.92
C ASP A 199 17.10 -6.87 -5.09
N HIS A 200 16.27 -7.92 -5.00
CA HIS A 200 16.05 -8.89 -6.09
C HIS A 200 15.07 -8.42 -7.18
N GLY A 201 14.59 -7.17 -7.14
CA GLY A 201 13.73 -6.63 -8.19
C GLY A 201 12.27 -7.07 -8.11
N SER A 202 11.83 -7.64 -6.99
CA SER A 202 10.45 -8.11 -6.79
C SER A 202 9.41 -7.01 -7.01
N LEU A 203 8.23 -7.40 -7.51
CA LEU A 203 7.05 -6.53 -7.60
C LEU A 203 6.33 -6.38 -6.26
N GLY A 204 6.48 -7.36 -5.36
CA GLY A 204 5.74 -7.39 -4.10
C GLY A 204 5.54 -8.79 -3.53
N VAL A 205 4.68 -8.85 -2.51
CA VAL A 205 4.32 -10.06 -1.77
C VAL A 205 2.80 -10.18 -1.64
N ILE A 206 2.27 -11.36 -1.91
CA ILE A 206 0.90 -11.78 -1.55
C ILE A 206 0.99 -12.59 -0.27
N TYR A 207 0.16 -12.26 0.71
CA TYR A 207 0.23 -12.89 2.03
C TYR A 207 -1.15 -13.02 2.66
N PRO A 208 -1.36 -14.00 3.54
CA PRO A 208 -2.63 -14.15 4.24
C PRO A 208 -2.78 -13.01 5.26
N SER A 209 -4.00 -12.52 5.44
CA SER A 209 -4.27 -11.53 6.48
C SER A 209 -4.11 -12.17 7.86
N VAL A 210 -3.32 -11.52 8.71
CA VAL A 210 -3.19 -11.89 10.13
C VAL A 210 -4.32 -11.32 10.99
N ARG A 211 -5.20 -10.49 10.41
CA ARG A 211 -6.31 -9.82 11.11
C ARG A 211 -7.65 -10.46 10.81
N ARG A 212 -7.80 -11.09 9.63
CA ARG A 212 -9.01 -11.78 9.22
C ARG A 212 -8.69 -13.16 8.64
N PRO A 213 -9.10 -14.25 9.30
CA PRO A 213 -8.95 -15.60 8.75
C PRO A 213 -9.56 -15.72 7.35
N GLY A 214 -8.81 -16.33 6.43
CA GLY A 214 -9.19 -16.49 5.02
C GLY A 214 -9.06 -15.21 4.16
N GLY A 215 -8.67 -14.07 4.74
CA GLY A 215 -8.38 -12.86 3.98
C GLY A 215 -7.04 -12.93 3.27
N THR A 216 -6.92 -12.29 2.11
CA THR A 216 -5.64 -12.15 1.39
C THR A 216 -5.26 -10.69 1.25
N CYS A 217 -3.98 -10.39 1.49
CA CYS A 217 -3.38 -9.07 1.35
C CYS A 217 -2.27 -9.08 0.31
N ILE A 218 -1.98 -7.91 -0.24
CA ILE A 218 -0.88 -7.66 -1.16
C ILE A 218 -0.11 -6.41 -0.71
N ALA A 219 1.22 -6.52 -0.69
CA ALA A 219 2.14 -5.41 -0.57
C ALA A 219 2.90 -5.29 -1.89
N CYS A 220 2.68 -4.21 -2.63
CA CYS A 220 3.37 -3.92 -3.88
C CYS A 220 4.49 -2.90 -3.66
N PHE A 221 5.66 -3.19 -4.20
CA PHE A 221 6.89 -2.43 -3.99
C PHE A 221 7.17 -1.41 -5.11
N ARG A 222 6.43 -1.49 -6.23
CA ARG A 222 6.68 -0.71 -7.44
C ARG A 222 5.45 0.15 -7.80
N PRO A 223 5.57 1.49 -7.82
CA PRO A 223 4.44 2.37 -8.16
C PRO A 223 3.81 2.07 -9.52
N SER A 224 4.63 1.77 -10.53
CA SER A 224 4.19 1.47 -11.90
C SER A 224 3.33 0.21 -12.03
N VAL A 225 3.36 -0.68 -11.04
CA VAL A 225 2.59 -1.93 -11.02
C VAL A 225 1.20 -1.73 -10.42
N VAL A 226 0.97 -0.64 -9.69
CA VAL A 226 -0.33 -0.28 -9.12
C VAL A 226 -1.21 0.29 -10.23
N ALA A 227 -1.93 -0.57 -10.95
CA ALA A 227 -2.66 -0.21 -12.15
C ALA A 227 -4.12 0.18 -11.85
N ASN A 228 -4.70 0.99 -12.75
CA ASN A 228 -6.13 1.33 -12.78
C ASN A 228 -6.69 1.80 -11.43
N VAL A 229 -5.93 2.65 -10.73
CA VAL A 229 -6.34 3.18 -9.43
C VAL A 229 -7.53 4.11 -9.59
N ARG A 230 -8.59 3.81 -8.85
CA ARG A 230 -9.83 4.58 -8.89
C ARG A 230 -10.53 4.60 -7.55
N LYS A 231 -11.22 5.70 -7.27
CA LYS A 231 -12.01 5.85 -6.06
C LYS A 231 -13.26 4.97 -6.13
N GLY A 232 -13.49 4.17 -5.09
CA GLY A 232 -14.65 3.33 -4.89
C GLY A 232 -15.64 3.96 -3.91
N SER A 233 -16.18 3.14 -3.00
CA SER A 233 -17.16 3.57 -2.01
C SER A 233 -16.55 4.42 -0.89
N ARG A 234 -17.35 5.31 -0.30
CA ARG A 234 -17.03 5.95 0.98
C ARG A 234 -17.67 5.16 2.13
N PHE A 235 -16.95 5.07 3.24
CA PHE A 235 -17.40 4.43 4.46
C PHE A 235 -17.21 5.34 5.66
N ARG A 236 -18.12 5.24 6.62
CA ARG A 236 -17.95 5.77 7.97
C ARG A 236 -17.55 4.64 8.89
N MET A 237 -16.41 4.78 9.55
CA MET A 237 -16.00 3.94 10.68
C MET A 237 -16.41 4.63 11.98
N SER A 238 -17.27 3.97 12.76
CA SER A 238 -17.53 4.37 14.14
C SER A 238 -16.78 3.43 15.08
N TRP A 239 -16.00 4.01 15.99
CA TRP A 239 -15.16 3.29 16.94
C TRP A 239 -15.56 3.62 18.38
N THR A 240 -15.57 2.59 19.21
CA THR A 240 -15.53 2.65 20.68
C THR A 240 -14.55 1.56 21.17
N PRO A 241 -14.10 1.60 22.44
CA PRO A 241 -13.18 0.58 22.96
C PRO A 241 -13.66 -0.87 22.78
N ASN A 242 -14.98 -1.08 22.73
CA ASN A 242 -15.59 -2.41 22.67
C ASN A 242 -16.20 -2.74 21.31
N ARG A 243 -16.26 -1.80 20.36
CA ARG A 243 -16.99 -2.01 19.10
C ARG A 243 -16.50 -1.11 17.99
N ILE A 244 -16.32 -1.69 16.81
CA ILE A 244 -16.00 -0.96 15.58
C ILE A 244 -16.97 -1.36 14.49
N VAL A 245 -17.54 -0.37 13.81
CA VAL A 245 -18.53 -0.60 12.75
C VAL A 245 -18.17 0.23 11.53
N PHE A 246 -18.15 -0.41 10.36
CA PHE A 246 -18.12 0.28 9.08
C PHE A 246 -19.52 0.34 8.48
N THR A 247 -19.99 1.54 8.19
CA THR A 247 -21.22 1.78 7.44
C THR A 247 -20.85 2.38 6.10
N LYS A 248 -21.40 1.84 5.00
CA LYS A 248 -21.23 2.46 3.68
C LYS A 248 -22.05 3.76 3.66
N GLU A 249 -21.43 4.87 3.29
CA GLU A 249 -22.17 6.11 3.09
C GLU A 249 -22.92 6.04 1.75
N GLY A 250 -24.16 6.54 1.73
CA GLY A 250 -24.95 6.67 0.51
C GLY A 250 -24.31 7.68 -0.45
N LEU A 251 -24.52 7.46 -1.75
CA LEU A 251 -24.17 8.44 -2.79
C LEU A 251 -24.92 9.76 -2.58
#